data_AF-A0A1S9P6C0-F1
#
_entry.id   AF-A0A1S9P6C0-F1
#
_cell.length_a   1.000
_cell.length_b   1.000
_cell.length_c   1.000
_cell.angle_alpha   90.00
_cell.angle_beta   90.00
_cell.angle_gamma   90.00
#
_symmetry.space_group_name_H-M   'P 1'
#
loop_
_entity.id
_entity.type
_entity.pdbx_description
1 polymer ?
#
loop_
_entity_poly.entity_id
_entity_poly.type
_entity_poly.pdbx_seq_one_letter_code
_entity_poly.pdbx_strand_id
1 'polypeptide(L)'
;MNGFLLIFEDRIKTFWEEDMPEAKVQELLNDILVYANSNPEGFKKELAEVQFDYVLQPLPVVLEALAKDSDRWGQFYVDMLEIILERTKKSRRPQDIVDNLIEFAHIETHPKQFVKDIARRLQQELTNDNLYTKAAAISMLPHYLDNPVVEDKGPILHELQNKLKNPKWEIRYLAYISLKPNKLPKGYRLPFKDKFLRMYRGRPLTF
;
A
#
# COMPACT_ATOMS: atom_id res chain seq x y z
N MET A 1 -3.46 -32.93 -1.96
CA MET A 1 -2.78 -32.06 -2.93
C MET A 1 -3.14 -30.63 -2.58
N ASN A 2 -2.28 -29.93 -1.84
CA ASN A 2 -2.30 -28.48 -1.77
C ASN A 2 -1.05 -27.97 -2.51
N GLY A 3 -0.84 -28.35 -3.76
CA GLY A 3 -1.86 -27.96 -4.75
C GLY A 3 -2.01 -26.43 -4.86
N PHE A 4 -1.22 -25.65 -4.09
CA PHE A 4 -1.45 -24.24 -3.76
C PHE A 4 -1.18 -23.40 -4.99
N LEU A 5 -0.06 -22.69 -5.03
CA LEU A 5 0.44 -22.09 -6.26
C LEU A 5 0.91 -23.14 -7.29
N LEU A 6 0.72 -24.45 -6.99
CA LEU A 6 0.80 -25.58 -7.92
C LEU A 6 -0.28 -25.48 -9.01
N ILE A 7 -1.43 -24.91 -8.65
CA ILE A 7 -2.36 -24.28 -9.57
C ILE A 7 -1.90 -22.81 -9.52
N PHE A 8 -2.09 -22.06 -8.44
CA PHE A 8 -3.20 -21.13 -8.31
C PHE A 8 -2.97 -19.99 -9.30
N GLU A 9 -3.64 -20.14 -10.44
CA GLU A 9 -2.87 -20.38 -11.67
C GLU A 9 -2.86 -19.20 -12.61
N ASP A 10 -3.74 -19.22 -13.62
CA ASP A 10 -3.89 -18.29 -14.76
C ASP A 10 -4.46 -16.91 -14.33
N ARG A 11 -4.10 -16.54 -13.11
CA ARG A 11 -4.97 -16.09 -12.05
C ARG A 11 -3.99 -15.47 -11.05
N ILE A 12 -3.83 -16.00 -9.82
CA ILE A 12 -4.87 -16.06 -8.77
C ILE A 12 -5.99 -15.03 -8.97
N LYS A 13 -5.72 -13.82 -9.46
CA LYS A 13 -4.87 -12.73 -8.97
C LYS A 13 -5.22 -11.72 -10.05
N THR A 14 -4.56 -11.79 -11.22
CA THR A 14 -4.65 -10.93 -12.43
C THR A 14 -4.74 -9.40 -12.18
N PHE A 15 -4.92 -9.02 -10.92
CA PHE A 15 -4.05 -8.20 -10.09
C PHE A 15 -4.08 -6.76 -10.56
N TRP A 16 -5.32 -6.29 -10.66
CA TRP A 16 -5.63 -4.87 -10.73
C TRP A 16 -5.32 -4.29 -12.11
N GLU A 17 -5.66 -5.07 -13.13
CA GLU A 17 -5.72 -4.66 -14.53
C GLU A 17 -7.15 -4.57 -15.04
N GLU A 18 -7.37 -3.75 -16.07
CA GLU A 18 -8.69 -3.57 -16.69
C GLU A 18 -8.97 -4.49 -17.88
N ASP A 19 -7.94 -4.90 -18.64
CA ASP A 19 -8.04 -5.96 -19.66
C ASP A 19 -6.85 -6.95 -19.59
N MET A 20 -5.95 -6.75 -18.63
CA MET A 20 -4.67 -7.46 -18.48
C MET A 20 -3.70 -7.31 -19.69
N PRO A 21 -2.48 -7.86 -19.65
CA PRO A 21 -1.79 -8.48 -18.52
C PRO A 21 -0.46 -7.78 -18.15
N GLU A 22 -0.25 -6.54 -18.61
CA GLU A 22 1.03 -5.81 -18.71
C GLU A 22 2.29 -6.67 -19.05
N ALA A 23 2.37 -7.34 -20.20
CA ALA A 23 1.83 -8.68 -20.33
C ALA A 23 2.64 -9.65 -19.48
N LYS A 24 1.95 -10.51 -18.75
CA LYS A 24 2.44 -11.21 -17.56
C LYS A 24 2.35 -10.32 -16.32
N VAL A 25 3.40 -9.69 -15.77
CA VAL A 25 3.51 -9.03 -14.39
C VAL A 25 3.02 -9.84 -13.19
N GLN A 26 2.29 -10.91 -13.48
CA GLN A 26 1.32 -11.64 -12.69
C GLN A 26 1.33 -13.14 -13.01
N GLU A 27 2.00 -13.57 -14.11
CA GLU A 27 2.81 -14.81 -14.12
C GLU A 27 4.16 -14.55 -13.41
N LEU A 28 4.08 -13.64 -12.45
CA LEU A 28 5.11 -12.74 -12.00
C LEU A 28 4.54 -11.97 -10.81
N LEU A 29 5.39 -11.70 -9.84
CA LEU A 29 4.98 -11.85 -8.43
C LEU A 29 4.22 -13.20 -8.16
N ASN A 30 4.24 -14.10 -9.17
CA ASN A 30 3.84 -15.49 -9.36
C ASN A 30 5.01 -16.14 -10.16
N ASP A 31 5.32 -17.42 -10.07
CA ASP A 31 4.61 -18.48 -9.36
C ASP A 31 5.11 -18.53 -7.90
N ILE A 32 5.20 -17.38 -7.22
CA ILE A 32 6.47 -16.82 -6.70
C ILE A 32 6.60 -16.91 -5.18
N LEU A 33 7.82 -16.81 -4.64
CA LEU A 33 9.09 -16.68 -5.37
C LEU A 33 9.65 -18.06 -5.75
N VAL A 34 9.48 -18.46 -7.03
CA VAL A 34 8.87 -19.76 -7.45
C VAL A 34 8.65 -20.79 -6.34
N TYR A 35 7.36 -21.00 -6.07
CA TYR A 35 6.72 -21.62 -4.90
C TYR A 35 7.34 -21.23 -3.55
N ALA A 36 7.62 -19.92 -3.45
CA ALA A 36 8.36 -19.19 -2.42
C ALA A 36 9.63 -19.87 -1.88
N ASN A 37 10.38 -20.54 -2.77
CA ASN A 37 11.60 -21.30 -2.53
C ASN A 37 11.35 -22.77 -2.12
N SER A 38 10.43 -23.40 -2.86
CA SER A 38 10.34 -24.84 -3.15
C SER A 38 10.08 -25.88 -2.05
N ASN A 39 10.28 -25.57 -0.77
CA ASN A 39 9.49 -26.17 0.32
C ASN A 39 9.57 -25.27 1.58
N PRO A 40 8.92 -24.08 1.65
CA PRO A 40 9.28 -23.06 2.68
C PRO A 40 8.43 -22.92 3.97
N GLU A 41 8.40 -23.78 5.00
CA GLU A 41 8.95 -25.13 5.18
C GLU A 41 8.00 -26.20 4.56
N GLY A 42 7.14 -25.72 3.67
CA GLY A 42 6.20 -26.42 2.81
C GLY A 42 5.22 -25.44 2.18
N PHE A 43 5.67 -24.22 1.87
CA PHE A 43 4.99 -22.92 1.60
C PHE A 43 4.22 -22.32 2.76
N LYS A 44 4.91 -22.20 3.89
CA LYS A 44 4.37 -21.85 5.21
C LYS A 44 3.40 -22.95 5.70
N LYS A 45 3.67 -24.17 5.20
CA LYS A 45 2.76 -25.29 4.92
C LYS A 45 1.52 -24.90 4.08
N GLU A 46 1.79 -24.51 2.84
CA GLU A 46 0.90 -24.13 1.73
C GLU A 46 -0.22 -23.17 2.15
N LEU A 47 0.25 -22.00 2.64
CA LEU A 47 -0.45 -20.91 3.34
C LEU A 47 -1.24 -21.34 4.58
N ALA A 48 -0.85 -22.44 5.23
CA ALA A 48 -1.68 -23.17 6.17
C ALA A 48 -3.08 -23.40 5.59
N GLU A 49 -3.08 -23.94 4.36
CA GLU A 49 -4.24 -24.41 3.60
C GLU A 49 -5.27 -23.31 3.32
N VAL A 50 -4.75 -22.19 2.80
CA VAL A 50 -5.48 -20.98 2.35
C VAL A 50 -6.33 -20.29 3.44
N GLN A 51 -6.27 -20.82 4.66
CA GLN A 51 -7.27 -20.68 5.73
C GLN A 51 -8.73 -20.51 5.25
N PHE A 52 -9.16 -21.51 4.46
CA PHE A 52 -10.53 -22.05 4.44
C PHE A 52 -11.64 -21.31 3.65
N ASP A 53 -11.34 -20.93 2.40
CA ASP A 53 -12.29 -20.86 1.25
C ASP A 53 -13.47 -19.85 1.27
N TYR A 54 -14.19 -19.56 0.17
CA TYR A 54 -13.89 -19.64 -1.29
C TYR A 54 -13.86 -18.22 -1.92
N VAL A 55 -14.04 -17.18 -1.11
CA VAL A 55 -14.29 -15.78 -1.55
C VAL A 55 -13.05 -14.89 -1.41
N LEU A 56 -12.13 -15.25 -0.53
CA LEU A 56 -10.94 -14.46 -0.22
C LEU A 56 -9.98 -14.40 -1.39
N GLN A 57 -9.41 -13.21 -1.63
CA GLN A 57 -8.37 -13.02 -2.62
C GLN A 57 -7.04 -13.61 -2.12
N PRO A 58 -6.47 -14.63 -2.80
CA PRO A 58 -5.20 -15.23 -2.41
C PRO A 58 -3.95 -14.37 -2.72
N LEU A 59 -4.11 -13.06 -2.91
CA LEU A 59 -3.00 -12.09 -2.92
C LEU A 59 -2.68 -11.60 -1.50
N PRO A 60 -3.59 -10.91 -0.78
CA PRO A 60 -3.46 -10.61 0.65
C PRO A 60 -2.79 -11.72 1.47
N VAL A 61 -3.29 -12.96 1.37
CA VAL A 61 -2.76 -14.12 2.13
C VAL A 61 -1.30 -14.45 1.75
N VAL A 62 -0.89 -14.24 0.49
CA VAL A 62 0.51 -14.36 0.10
C VAL A 62 1.33 -13.22 0.68
N LEU A 63 0.83 -11.98 0.63
CA LEU A 63 1.51 -10.79 1.16
C LEU A 63 1.70 -10.90 2.67
N GLU A 64 0.64 -10.96 3.47
CA GLU A 64 0.71 -11.08 4.94
C GLU A 64 1.68 -12.19 5.37
N ALA A 65 1.67 -13.32 4.67
CA ALA A 65 2.51 -14.45 5.03
C ALA A 65 3.97 -14.30 4.53
N LEU A 66 4.27 -13.43 3.56
CA LEU A 66 5.65 -13.01 3.22
C LEU A 66 6.19 -11.95 4.19
N ALA A 67 5.32 -11.11 4.78
CA ALA A 67 5.72 -10.11 5.78
C ALA A 67 6.43 -10.76 6.98
N LYS A 68 5.97 -11.96 7.36
CA LYS A 68 6.46 -12.74 8.51
C LYS A 68 7.95 -13.10 8.44
N ASP A 69 8.57 -13.11 7.26
CA ASP A 69 10.02 -13.16 7.07
C ASP A 69 10.46 -12.04 6.10
N SER A 70 10.36 -10.81 6.60
CA SER A 70 10.78 -9.62 5.85
C SER A 70 12.29 -9.49 5.66
N ASP A 71 13.11 -10.29 6.37
CA ASP A 71 14.55 -10.33 6.13
C ASP A 71 14.85 -11.01 4.78
N ARG A 72 14.07 -12.06 4.45
CA ARG A 72 14.14 -12.72 3.15
C ARG A 72 13.32 -12.02 2.06
N TRP A 73 12.16 -11.45 2.41
CA TRP A 73 11.17 -10.98 1.44
C TRP A 73 10.84 -9.47 1.51
N GLY A 74 11.58 -8.66 2.27
CA GLY A 74 11.32 -7.22 2.39
C GLY A 74 11.36 -6.44 1.08
N GLN A 75 12.28 -6.77 0.17
CA GLN A 75 12.41 -6.10 -1.13
C GLN A 75 11.16 -6.27 -2.01
N PHE A 76 10.46 -7.42 -1.90
CA PHE A 76 9.24 -7.71 -2.65
C PHE A 76 8.15 -6.63 -2.50
N TYR A 77 8.10 -5.97 -1.33
CA TYR A 77 7.18 -4.86 -1.08
C TYR A 77 7.59 -3.55 -1.72
N VAL A 78 8.90 -3.28 -1.83
CA VAL A 78 9.41 -2.10 -2.54
C VAL A 78 9.04 -2.22 -4.03
N ASP A 79 9.27 -3.40 -4.60
CA ASP A 79 8.97 -3.69 -6.00
C ASP A 79 7.45 -3.65 -6.27
N MET A 80 6.65 -4.20 -5.36
CA MET A 80 5.18 -4.16 -5.43
C MET A 80 4.61 -2.75 -5.30
N LEU A 81 5.19 -1.90 -4.44
CA LEU A 81 4.81 -0.50 -4.31
C LEU A 81 5.04 0.24 -5.63
N GLU A 82 6.18 0.04 -6.29
CA GLU A 82 6.47 0.64 -7.59
C GLU A 82 5.41 0.25 -8.63
N ILE A 83 5.09 -1.05 -8.73
CA ILE A 83 4.07 -1.57 -9.64
C ILE A 83 2.70 -0.92 -9.39
N ILE A 84 2.27 -0.85 -8.12
CA ILE A 84 1.00 -0.22 -7.75
C ILE A 84 0.99 1.26 -8.15
N LEU A 85 2.04 2.03 -7.82
CA LEU A 85 2.10 3.45 -8.10
C LEU A 85 2.15 3.75 -9.61
N GLU A 86 2.91 2.98 -10.40
CA GLU A 86 3.00 3.18 -11.85
C GLU A 86 1.75 2.74 -12.61
N ARG A 87 1.08 1.66 -12.18
CA ARG A 87 -0.22 1.26 -12.74
C ARG A 87 -1.31 2.29 -12.44
N THR A 88 -1.34 2.81 -11.22
CA THR A 88 -2.26 3.88 -10.79
C THR A 88 -2.13 5.15 -11.64
N LYS A 89 -0.96 5.43 -12.21
CA LYS A 89 -0.75 6.57 -13.11
C LYS A 89 -1.37 6.38 -14.51
N LYS A 90 -1.63 5.14 -14.91
CA LYS A 90 -2.01 4.75 -16.29
C LYS A 90 -3.45 4.19 -16.40
N SER A 91 -4.01 3.68 -15.32
CA SER A 91 -5.34 3.05 -15.28
C SER A 91 -6.51 4.04 -15.41
N ARG A 92 -7.65 3.56 -15.93
CA ARG A 92 -8.94 4.27 -15.92
C ARG A 92 -9.68 4.07 -14.58
N ARG A 93 -9.34 3.02 -13.83
CA ARG A 93 -9.79 2.72 -12.46
C ARG A 93 -8.62 2.77 -11.45
N PRO A 94 -7.96 3.93 -11.28
CA PRO A 94 -6.77 4.05 -10.45
C PRO A 94 -7.03 3.78 -8.96
N GLN A 95 -8.23 4.07 -8.43
CA GLN A 95 -8.57 3.82 -7.02
C GLN A 95 -8.43 2.34 -6.65
N ASP A 96 -9.00 1.47 -7.48
CA ASP A 96 -9.04 0.02 -7.30
C ASP A 96 -7.63 -0.61 -7.27
N ILE A 97 -6.62 0.12 -7.76
CA ILE A 97 -5.21 -0.28 -7.73
C ILE A 97 -4.53 0.19 -6.43
N VAL A 98 -4.69 1.46 -6.04
CA VAL A 98 -4.13 1.96 -4.76
C VAL A 98 -4.80 1.39 -3.52
N ASP A 99 -6.04 0.89 -3.61
CA ASP A 99 -6.71 0.20 -2.49
C ASP A 99 -5.91 -1.02 -1.98
N ASN A 100 -5.08 -1.63 -2.83
CA ASN A 100 -4.20 -2.76 -2.47
C ASN A 100 -3.02 -2.40 -1.57
N LEU A 101 -2.80 -1.10 -1.32
CA LEU A 101 -1.79 -0.64 -0.38
C LEU A 101 -2.17 -0.91 1.07
N ILE A 102 -3.43 -1.26 1.36
CA ILE A 102 -3.86 -1.70 2.71
C ILE A 102 -3.03 -2.90 3.21
N GLU A 103 -2.57 -3.75 2.30
CA GLU A 103 -1.77 -4.95 2.58
C GLU A 103 -0.37 -4.65 3.15
N PHE A 104 0.07 -3.39 3.06
CA PHE A 104 1.35 -2.92 3.59
C PHE A 104 1.30 -2.58 5.08
N ALA A 105 0.11 -2.55 5.70
CA ALA A 105 -0.07 -2.24 7.12
C ALA A 105 0.70 -3.21 8.06
N HIS A 106 1.02 -4.42 7.59
CA HIS A 106 1.76 -5.41 8.37
C HIS A 106 3.27 -5.16 8.43
N ILE A 107 3.85 -4.41 7.48
CA ILE A 107 5.31 -4.24 7.36
C ILE A 107 5.81 -2.87 7.83
N GLU A 108 4.94 -1.89 8.04
CA GLU A 108 5.30 -0.50 8.41
C GLU A 108 6.11 -0.41 9.72
N THR A 109 5.99 -1.39 10.61
CA THR A 109 6.68 -1.47 11.91
C THR A 109 8.03 -2.20 11.86
N HIS A 110 8.39 -2.82 10.74
CA HIS A 110 9.59 -3.66 10.65
C HIS A 110 10.87 -2.79 10.66
N PRO A 111 11.83 -3.00 11.58
CA PRO A 111 13.01 -2.13 11.71
C PRO A 111 14.09 -2.51 10.68
N LYS A 112 13.78 -2.39 9.39
CA LYS A 112 14.56 -2.93 8.27
C LYS A 112 14.66 -1.94 7.11
N GLN A 113 15.74 -2.01 6.34
CA GLN A 113 16.06 -1.04 5.26
C GLN A 113 14.92 -0.87 4.23
N PHE A 114 14.25 -1.96 3.82
CA PHE A 114 13.15 -1.87 2.85
C PHE A 114 12.01 -0.93 3.28
N VAL A 115 11.80 -0.73 4.59
CA VAL A 115 10.80 0.20 5.14
C VAL A 115 11.23 1.67 4.95
N LYS A 116 12.54 1.95 5.03
CA LYS A 116 13.11 3.25 4.67
C LYS A 116 12.94 3.52 3.17
N ASP A 117 13.12 2.50 2.33
CA ASP A 117 12.92 2.61 0.88
C ASP A 117 11.46 2.83 0.49
N ILE A 118 10.50 2.14 1.11
CA ILE A 118 9.06 2.41 0.97
C ILE A 118 8.73 3.85 1.40
N ALA A 119 9.18 4.29 2.58
CA ALA A 119 8.92 5.64 3.06
C ALA A 119 9.47 6.72 2.10
N ARG A 120 10.68 6.53 1.58
CA ARG A 120 11.31 7.40 0.57
C ARG A 120 10.52 7.39 -0.75
N ARG A 121 10.04 6.23 -1.21
CA ARG A 121 9.28 6.11 -2.45
C ARG A 121 7.90 6.77 -2.36
N LEU A 122 7.21 6.62 -1.22
CA LEU A 122 5.97 7.33 -0.91
C LEU A 122 6.19 8.84 -0.79
N GLN A 123 7.30 9.30 -0.18
CA GLN A 123 7.61 10.72 -0.09
C GLN A 123 7.65 11.40 -1.46
N GLN A 124 8.22 10.74 -2.48
CA GLN A 124 8.26 11.26 -3.85
C GLN A 124 6.86 11.50 -4.46
N GLU A 125 5.85 10.72 -4.06
CA GLU A 125 4.48 10.88 -4.54
C GLU A 125 3.72 12.02 -3.85
N LEU A 126 4.22 12.56 -2.72
CA LEU A 126 3.60 13.72 -2.05
C LEU A 126 3.54 14.95 -2.97
N THR A 127 4.49 15.10 -3.90
CA THR A 127 4.53 16.20 -4.87
C THR A 127 3.86 15.86 -6.20
N ASN A 128 3.81 14.58 -6.60
CA ASN A 128 3.31 14.10 -7.91
C ASN A 128 1.88 14.59 -8.25
N ASP A 129 1.67 15.11 -9.46
CA ASP A 129 0.37 15.62 -9.91
C ASP A 129 -0.76 14.58 -9.99
N ASN A 130 -0.44 13.29 -10.10
CA ASN A 130 -1.45 12.24 -10.00
C ASN A 130 -2.14 12.26 -8.62
N LEU A 131 -3.47 12.41 -8.63
CA LEU A 131 -4.25 12.58 -7.40
C LEU A 131 -4.25 11.33 -6.52
N TYR A 132 -4.25 10.15 -7.13
CA TYR A 132 -4.42 8.85 -6.45
C TYR A 132 -3.11 8.43 -5.76
N THR A 133 -1.97 8.52 -6.45
CA THR A 133 -0.66 8.22 -5.83
C THR A 133 -0.30 9.22 -4.73
N LYS A 134 -0.60 10.51 -4.94
CA LYS A 134 -0.49 11.56 -3.91
C LYS A 134 -1.40 11.28 -2.70
N ALA A 135 -2.64 10.82 -2.92
CA ALA A 135 -3.56 10.47 -1.84
C ALA A 135 -3.08 9.24 -1.05
N ALA A 136 -2.60 8.20 -1.74
CA ALA A 136 -2.00 7.02 -1.11
C ALA A 136 -0.80 7.40 -0.24
N ALA A 137 0.13 8.20 -0.76
CA ALA A 137 1.28 8.68 0.00
C ALA A 137 0.90 9.50 1.25
N ILE A 138 -0.11 10.37 1.16
CA ILE A 138 -0.62 11.12 2.32
C ILE A 138 -1.22 10.19 3.38
N SER A 139 -1.82 9.08 2.95
CA SER A 139 -2.50 8.13 3.83
C SER A 139 -1.52 7.21 4.55
N MET A 140 -0.62 6.57 3.80
CA MET A 140 0.31 5.59 4.34
C MET A 140 1.49 6.19 5.09
N LEU A 141 2.14 7.22 4.52
CA LEU A 141 3.44 7.70 5.02
C LEU A 141 3.45 8.13 6.51
N PRO A 142 2.36 8.69 7.10
CA PRO A 142 2.27 8.92 8.54
C PRO A 142 2.51 7.68 9.42
N HIS A 143 2.27 6.47 8.92
CA HIS A 143 2.49 5.22 9.66
C HIS A 143 3.98 4.87 9.78
N TYR A 144 4.70 5.00 8.66
CA TYR A 144 6.14 4.75 8.56
C TYR A 144 6.97 5.71 9.43
N LEU A 145 6.45 6.91 9.74
CA LEU A 145 7.14 7.89 10.58
C LEU A 145 7.45 7.42 12.01
N ASP A 146 6.74 6.43 12.55
CA ASP A 146 7.04 5.94 13.90
C ASP A 146 8.22 4.92 13.89
N ASN A 147 8.54 4.34 12.73
CA ASN A 147 9.59 3.34 12.57
C ASN A 147 11.01 3.92 12.82
N PRO A 148 11.90 3.23 13.56
CA PRO A 148 13.25 3.73 13.84
C PRO A 148 14.18 3.86 12.62
N VAL A 149 13.96 3.11 11.52
CA VAL A 149 14.84 3.19 10.34
C VAL A 149 14.53 4.37 9.40
N VAL A 150 13.41 5.06 9.61
CA VAL A 150 13.06 6.27 8.88
C VAL A 150 13.73 7.45 9.57
N GLU A 151 14.83 7.94 9.01
CA GLU A 151 15.62 9.04 9.60
C GLU A 151 14.98 10.42 9.34
N ASP A 152 14.48 10.67 8.12
CA ASP A 152 13.99 11.97 7.65
C ASP A 152 12.58 12.36 8.13
N LYS A 153 12.22 11.98 9.36
CA LYS A 153 10.86 12.12 9.91
C LYS A 153 10.35 13.56 9.91
N GLY A 154 11.20 14.51 10.28
CA GLY A 154 10.86 15.93 10.39
C GLY A 154 10.46 16.56 9.05
N PRO A 155 11.31 16.50 8.01
CA PRO A 155 10.98 16.96 6.66
C PRO A 155 9.71 16.32 6.09
N ILE A 156 9.56 14.99 6.22
CA ILE A 156 8.37 14.26 5.73
C ILE A 156 7.11 14.73 6.46
N LEU A 157 7.14 14.84 7.79
CA LEU A 157 6.02 15.31 8.59
C LEU A 157 5.62 16.75 8.23
N HIS A 158 6.60 17.63 8.05
CA HIS A 158 6.37 19.01 7.62
C HIS A 158 5.70 19.05 6.23
N GLU A 159 6.11 18.20 5.29
CA GLU A 159 5.47 18.14 3.98
C GLU A 159 4.02 17.63 4.04
N LEU A 160 3.75 16.57 4.82
CA LEU A 160 2.40 16.08 5.09
C LEU A 160 1.52 17.17 5.73
N GLN A 161 2.04 17.88 6.72
CA GLN A 161 1.35 19.01 7.35
C GLN A 161 1.07 20.15 6.36
N ASN A 162 1.92 20.39 5.36
CA ASN A 162 1.65 21.38 4.32
C ASN A 162 0.50 20.97 3.38
N LYS A 163 0.16 19.67 3.27
CA LYS A 163 -1.03 19.23 2.53
C LYS A 163 -2.34 19.69 3.18
N LEU A 164 -2.34 20.03 4.49
CA LEU A 164 -3.45 20.68 5.19
C LEU A 164 -3.81 22.08 4.64
N LYS A 165 -2.93 22.67 3.80
CA LYS A 165 -3.13 23.96 3.11
C LYS A 165 -3.39 23.81 1.61
N ASN A 166 -3.49 22.58 1.07
CA ASN A 166 -3.69 22.33 -0.35
C ASN A 166 -5.00 22.98 -0.86
N PRO A 167 -5.09 23.51 -2.10
CA PRO A 167 -6.34 24.06 -2.63
C PRO A 167 -7.48 23.03 -2.76
N LYS A 168 -7.18 21.76 -3.05
CA LYS A 168 -8.15 20.66 -3.11
C LYS A 168 -8.59 20.27 -1.70
N TRP A 169 -9.91 20.27 -1.44
CA TRP A 169 -10.44 19.99 -0.10
C TRP A 169 -10.28 18.51 0.27
N GLU A 170 -10.28 17.64 -0.73
CA GLU A 170 -10.04 16.20 -0.64
C GLU A 170 -8.66 15.94 0.00
N ILE A 171 -7.63 16.65 -0.48
CA ILE A 171 -6.25 16.54 0.03
C ILE A 171 -6.11 17.11 1.45
N ARG A 172 -6.76 18.25 1.77
CA ARG A 172 -6.75 18.79 3.13
C ARG A 172 -7.45 17.85 4.12
N TYR A 173 -8.60 17.32 3.72
CA TYR A 173 -9.38 16.38 4.51
C TYR A 173 -8.59 15.10 4.77
N LEU A 174 -7.98 14.54 3.73
CA LEU A 174 -7.17 13.33 3.82
C LEU A 174 -5.97 13.52 4.75
N ALA A 175 -5.16 14.56 4.51
CA ALA A 175 -4.02 14.87 5.36
C ALA A 175 -4.43 15.09 6.83
N TYR A 176 -5.61 15.65 7.10
CA TYR A 176 -6.10 15.81 8.47
C TYR A 176 -6.49 14.50 9.16
N ILE A 177 -7.02 13.50 8.44
CA ILE A 177 -7.38 12.22 9.05
C ILE A 177 -6.19 11.27 9.18
N SER A 178 -5.24 11.32 8.24
CA SER A 178 -4.03 10.47 8.23
C SER A 178 -2.99 10.98 9.23
N LEU A 179 -2.88 12.29 9.42
CA LEU A 179 -2.14 12.87 10.54
C LEU A 179 -2.96 12.72 11.83
N LYS A 180 -2.69 11.64 12.57
CA LYS A 180 -3.18 11.42 13.95
C LYS A 180 -2.94 12.67 14.83
N PRO A 181 -3.69 12.88 15.94
CA PRO A 181 -3.62 14.13 16.73
C PRO A 181 -2.23 14.57 17.21
N ASN A 182 -1.30 13.62 17.39
CA ASN A 182 0.10 13.87 17.76
C ASN A 182 0.99 14.34 16.58
N LYS A 183 0.53 14.18 15.34
CA LYS A 183 1.22 14.53 14.08
C LYS A 183 0.61 15.77 13.41
N LEU A 184 -0.52 16.28 13.90
CA LEU A 184 -1.09 17.57 13.47
C LEU A 184 -0.32 18.76 14.06
N PRO A 185 -0.31 19.92 13.39
CA PRO A 185 0.12 21.17 14.02
C PRO A 185 -0.71 21.46 15.27
N LYS A 186 -0.09 21.95 16.35
CA LYS A 186 -0.73 22.16 17.65
C LYS A 186 -2.00 23.00 17.53
N GLY A 187 -3.14 22.43 17.92
CA GLY A 187 -4.44 23.10 17.87
C GLY A 187 -5.12 23.14 16.48
N TYR A 188 -4.54 22.51 15.45
CA TYR A 188 -5.14 22.46 14.12
C TYR A 188 -6.52 21.78 14.17
N ARG A 189 -7.48 22.38 13.46
CA ARG A 189 -8.84 21.85 13.28
C ARG A 189 -9.19 21.91 11.80
N LEU A 190 -9.70 20.81 11.25
CA LEU A 190 -10.22 20.76 9.89
C LEU A 190 -11.31 21.84 9.68
N PRO A 191 -11.24 22.66 8.61
CA PRO A 191 -12.24 23.68 8.31
C PRO A 191 -13.66 23.10 8.21
N PHE A 192 -14.66 23.86 8.68
CA PHE A 192 -16.06 23.43 8.63
C PHE A 192 -16.53 23.16 7.19
N LYS A 193 -16.06 23.96 6.22
CA LYS A 193 -16.32 23.76 4.79
C LYS A 193 -15.88 22.37 4.30
N ASP A 194 -14.74 21.87 4.76
CA ASP A 194 -14.22 20.56 4.33
C ASP A 194 -15.01 19.41 4.98
N LYS A 195 -15.51 19.62 6.21
CA LYS A 195 -16.46 18.69 6.87
C LYS A 195 -17.79 18.63 6.13
N PHE A 196 -18.33 19.77 5.71
CA PHE A 196 -19.57 19.85 4.93
C PHE A 196 -19.40 19.24 3.53
N LEU A 197 -18.29 19.53 2.84
CA LEU A 197 -17.97 18.90 1.56
C LEU A 197 -17.84 17.38 1.68
N ARG A 198 -17.21 16.85 2.74
CA ARG A 198 -17.20 15.41 3.05
C ARG A 198 -18.59 14.83 3.35
N MET A 199 -19.51 15.61 3.90
CA MET A 199 -20.89 15.17 4.14
C MET A 199 -21.69 15.13 2.83
N TYR A 200 -21.54 16.14 1.97
CA TYR A 200 -22.32 16.29 0.74
C TYR A 200 -21.76 15.50 -0.47
N ARG A 201 -20.43 15.38 -0.57
CA ARG A 201 -19.72 14.71 -1.68
C ARG A 201 -19.20 13.31 -1.33
N GLY A 202 -19.44 12.83 -0.11
CA GLY A 202 -18.91 11.57 0.40
C GLY A 202 -17.46 11.65 0.90
N ARG A 203 -16.87 10.49 1.21
CA ARG A 203 -15.46 10.43 1.61
C ARG A 203 -14.57 10.74 0.39
N PRO A 204 -13.49 11.51 0.54
CA PRO A 204 -12.43 11.53 -0.48
C PRO A 204 -11.75 10.15 -0.53
N LEU A 205 -10.84 9.97 -1.49
CA LEU A 205 -10.01 8.77 -1.62
C LEU A 205 -9.32 8.47 -0.28
N THR A 206 -9.63 7.32 0.31
CA THR A 206 -9.09 6.87 1.62
C THR A 206 -8.75 5.41 1.54
N PHE A 207 -7.60 5.06 2.11
CA PHE A 207 -7.01 3.73 2.20
C PHE A 207 -6.86 3.39 3.68
#